data_AF-A0AAU8KMN9-F1
#
_entry.id   AF-A0AAU8KMN9-F1
#
_cell.length_a   1.000
_cell.length_b   1.000
_cell.length_c   1.000
_cell.angle_alpha   90.00
_cell.angle_beta   90.00
_cell.angle_gamma   90.00
#
_symmetry.space_group_name_H-M   'P 1'
#
loop_
_entity.id
_entity.type
_entity.pdbx_description
1 polymer ?
#
loop_
_entity_poly.entity_id
_entity_poly.type
_entity_poly.pdbx_seq_one_letter_code
_entity_poly.pdbx_strand_id
1 'polypeptide(L)'
;MNDTQFVEQVRDRPGMFGLGHTYHPTAAFLLGFDQARSGGFLRGFNEWLTVRDGELSSQHWLVRVPAQALPGFTFQGFDHLHLEPEQEQQAVNHLFSLILEFLEVRDDPWALTSMYARYHRIRTSLHGGDPS
;
A
#
# COMPACT_ATOMS: atom_id res chain seq x y z
N MET A 1 -8.37 20.41 -0.78
CA MET A 1 -8.38 19.05 -0.21
C MET A 1 -6.98 18.50 -0.37
N ASN A 2 -6.32 18.10 0.72
CA ASN A 2 -5.04 17.42 0.65
C ASN A 2 -5.24 15.91 0.41
N ASP A 3 -4.15 15.16 0.23
CA ASP A 3 -4.21 13.74 -0.10
C ASP A 3 -4.85 12.91 1.04
N THR A 4 -4.55 13.23 2.30
CA THR A 4 -5.18 12.59 3.47
C THR A 4 -6.70 12.74 3.45
N GLN A 5 -7.18 13.97 3.31
CA GLN A 5 -8.63 14.27 3.25
C GLN A 5 -9.31 13.57 2.06
N PHE A 6 -8.62 13.45 0.93
CA PHE A 6 -9.14 12.70 -0.21
C PHE A 6 -9.30 11.22 0.13
N VAL A 7 -8.27 10.59 0.69
CA VAL A 7 -8.30 9.17 1.06
C VAL A 7 -9.37 8.89 2.11
N GLU A 8 -9.50 9.75 3.12
CA GLU A 8 -10.58 9.67 4.12
C GLU A 8 -11.97 9.78 3.46
N GLN A 9 -12.14 10.70 2.51
CA GLN A 9 -13.41 10.84 1.80
C GLN A 9 -13.76 9.58 0.98
N VAL A 10 -12.79 8.96 0.33
CA VAL A 10 -12.99 7.71 -0.43
C VAL A 10 -13.33 6.56 0.53
N ARG A 11 -12.64 6.45 1.67
CA ARG A 11 -12.89 5.45 2.72
C ARG A 11 -14.30 5.59 3.30
N ASP A 12 -14.70 6.81 3.65
CA ASP A 12 -15.93 7.07 4.40
C ASP A 12 -17.17 7.11 3.49
N ARG A 13 -16.98 7.35 2.18
CA ARG A 13 -18.08 7.47 1.21
C ARG A 13 -17.78 6.77 -0.13
N PRO A 14 -17.45 5.48 -0.13
CA PRO A 14 -17.01 4.75 -1.34
C PRO A 14 -18.08 4.74 -2.44
N GLY A 15 -19.36 4.74 -2.09
CA GLY A 15 -20.45 4.80 -3.06
C GLY A 15 -20.44 6.07 -3.94
N MET A 16 -19.94 7.21 -3.44
CA MET A 16 -19.79 8.43 -4.26
C MET A 16 -18.73 8.28 -5.36
N PHE A 17 -17.84 7.29 -5.22
CA PHE A 17 -16.79 6.97 -6.16
C PHE A 17 -17.08 5.69 -6.96
N GLY A 18 -18.31 5.15 -6.85
CA GLY A 18 -18.70 3.90 -7.52
C GLY A 18 -18.06 2.64 -6.92
N LEU A 19 -17.58 2.71 -5.68
CA LEU A 19 -16.91 1.61 -5.00
C LEU A 19 -17.88 0.84 -4.09
N GLY A 20 -17.78 -0.49 -4.12
CA GLY A 20 -18.65 -1.42 -3.39
C GLY A 20 -17.98 -2.08 -2.17
N HIS A 21 -16.99 -1.44 -1.55
CA HIS A 21 -16.20 -2.00 -0.44
C HIS A 21 -15.43 -3.29 -0.76
N THR A 22 -15.18 -3.58 -2.04
CA THR A 22 -14.32 -4.68 -2.47
C THR A 22 -12.91 -4.19 -2.75
N TYR A 23 -11.94 -5.01 -2.39
CA TYR A 23 -10.52 -4.70 -2.37
C TYR A 23 -10.00 -4.35 -3.77
N HIS A 24 -10.22 -5.22 -4.75
CA HIS A 24 -9.64 -5.00 -6.08
C HIS A 24 -10.13 -3.71 -6.76
N PRO A 25 -11.44 -3.42 -6.85
CA PRO A 25 -11.92 -2.15 -7.39
C PRO A 25 -11.42 -0.93 -6.62
N THR A 26 -11.36 -1.00 -5.29
CA THR A 26 -10.86 0.10 -4.44
C THR A 26 -9.38 0.35 -4.70
N ALA A 27 -8.57 -0.71 -4.75
CA ALA A 27 -7.14 -0.62 -5.00
C ALA A 27 -6.84 -0.15 -6.44
N ALA A 28 -7.63 -0.61 -7.43
CA ALA A 28 -7.53 -0.17 -8.81
C ALA A 28 -7.88 1.32 -8.97
N PHE A 29 -8.92 1.79 -8.25
CA PHE A 29 -9.27 3.21 -8.22
C PHE A 29 -8.13 4.08 -7.67
N LEU A 30 -7.54 3.70 -6.54
CA LEU A 30 -6.41 4.43 -5.94
C LEU A 30 -5.16 4.39 -6.82
N LEU A 31 -4.90 3.26 -7.49
CA LEU A 31 -3.83 3.15 -8.48
C LEU A 31 -4.07 4.06 -9.68
N GLY A 32 -5.30 4.12 -10.21
CA GLY A 32 -5.66 5.03 -11.29
C GLY A 32 -5.50 6.50 -10.90
N PHE A 33 -5.88 6.85 -9.66
CA PHE A 33 -5.64 8.18 -9.11
C PHE A 33 -4.15 8.52 -9.00
N ASP A 34 -3.33 7.57 -8.56
CA ASP A 34 -1.87 7.73 -8.52
C ASP A 34 -1.27 7.94 -9.92
N GLN A 35 -1.69 7.12 -10.89
CA GLN A 35 -1.24 7.21 -12.28
C GLN A 35 -1.60 8.55 -12.92
N ALA A 36 -2.81 9.06 -12.68
CA ALA A 36 -3.25 10.37 -13.14
C ALA A 36 -2.38 11.52 -12.58
N ARG A 37 -1.66 11.28 -11.48
CA ARG A 37 -0.73 12.20 -10.83
C ARG A 37 0.74 11.82 -11.05
N SER A 38 1.03 11.11 -12.14
CA SER A 38 2.38 10.69 -12.53
C SER A 38 3.10 9.86 -11.45
N GLY A 39 2.33 9.05 -10.72
CA GLY A 39 2.85 8.18 -9.65
C GLY A 39 3.29 8.94 -8.40
N GLY A 40 2.93 10.22 -8.26
CA GLY A 40 3.38 11.07 -7.16
C GLY A 40 2.61 10.81 -5.85
N PHE A 41 1.42 10.24 -5.91
CA PHE A 41 0.56 10.04 -4.73
C PHE A 41 1.07 8.88 -3.88
N LEU A 42 1.45 7.75 -4.49
CA LEU A 42 1.98 6.55 -3.83
C LEU A 42 3.50 6.35 -4.05
N ARG A 43 4.22 7.40 -4.45
CA ARG A 43 5.68 7.31 -4.64
C ARG A 43 6.39 6.93 -3.36
N GLY A 44 7.06 5.78 -3.34
CA GLY A 44 7.77 5.30 -2.15
C GLY A 44 6.92 4.38 -1.26
N PHE A 45 5.69 4.06 -1.63
CA PHE A 45 4.80 3.25 -0.78
C PHE A 45 5.30 1.81 -0.59
N ASN A 46 5.85 1.17 -1.63
CA ASN A 46 6.43 -0.17 -1.52
C ASN A 46 7.68 -0.19 -0.63
N GLU A 47 8.52 0.83 -0.73
CA GLU A 47 9.71 1.06 0.10
C GLU A 47 9.31 1.30 1.56
N TRP A 48 8.26 2.10 1.78
CA TRP A 48 7.70 2.32 3.11
C TRP A 48 7.16 1.02 3.71
N LEU A 49 6.39 0.23 2.95
CA LEU A 49 5.92 -1.09 3.41
C LEU A 49 7.09 -2.02 3.76
N THR A 50 8.17 -1.99 2.97
CA THR A 50 9.40 -2.76 3.27
C THR A 50 10.02 -2.35 4.60
N VAL A 51 10.12 -1.03 4.85
CA VAL A 51 10.64 -0.50 6.12
C VAL A 51 9.75 -0.86 7.30
N ARG A 52 8.43 -0.78 7.11
CA ARG A 52 7.42 -1.12 8.11
C ARG A 52 7.50 -2.61 8.48
N ASP A 53 7.54 -3.48 7.48
CA ASP A 53 7.57 -4.93 7.68
C ASP A 53 8.96 -5.43 8.12
N GLY A 54 10.01 -4.64 7.85
CA GLY A 54 11.40 -5.02 8.15
C GLY A 54 11.99 -6.03 7.18
N GLU A 55 11.30 -6.35 6.08
CA GLU A 55 11.67 -7.37 5.11
C GLU A 55 11.54 -6.85 3.68
N LEU A 56 12.53 -7.15 2.82
CA LEU A 56 12.43 -6.84 1.39
C LEU A 56 11.36 -7.72 0.75
N SER A 57 10.54 -7.13 -0.11
CA SER A 57 9.61 -7.86 -0.96
C SER A 57 9.69 -7.36 -2.39
N SER A 58 9.71 -8.29 -3.35
CA SER A 58 9.54 -7.99 -4.78
C SER A 58 8.06 -7.85 -5.16
N GLN A 59 7.15 -8.19 -4.25
CA GLN A 59 5.71 -8.10 -4.50
C GLN A 59 5.26 -6.64 -4.45
N HIS A 60 4.40 -6.29 -5.39
CA HIS A 60 3.74 -4.99 -5.42
C HIS A 60 2.75 -4.86 -4.26
N TRP A 61 2.53 -3.63 -3.75
CA TRP A 61 1.62 -3.36 -2.62
C TRP A 61 0.22 -3.94 -2.82
N LEU A 62 -0.27 -3.98 -4.07
CA LEU A 62 -1.55 -4.58 -4.42
C LEU A 62 -1.71 -6.04 -3.94
N VAL A 63 -0.61 -6.78 -3.85
CA VAL A 63 -0.56 -8.16 -3.38
C VAL A 63 -0.25 -8.22 -1.89
N ARG A 64 0.64 -7.34 -1.42
CA ARG A 64 1.11 -7.32 -0.03
C ARG A 64 0.01 -6.92 0.94
N VAL A 65 -0.81 -5.93 0.60
CA VAL A 65 -1.88 -5.44 1.48
C VAL A 65 -2.86 -6.56 1.89
N PRO A 66 -3.46 -7.34 0.97
CA PRO A 66 -4.37 -8.41 1.38
C PRO A 66 -3.62 -9.55 2.08
N ALA A 67 -2.37 -9.86 1.69
CA ALA A 67 -1.55 -10.85 2.37
C ALA A 67 -1.23 -10.47 3.83
N GLN A 68 -1.07 -9.18 4.13
CA GLN A 68 -0.91 -8.68 5.50
C GLN A 68 -2.23 -8.67 6.28
N ALA A 69 -3.35 -8.39 5.60
CA ALA A 69 -4.67 -8.27 6.22
C ALA A 69 -5.29 -9.64 6.56
N LEU A 70 -4.97 -10.68 5.77
CA LEU A 70 -5.68 -11.96 5.77
C LEU A 70 -4.73 -13.13 6.07
N PRO A 71 -4.78 -13.73 7.27
CA PRO A 71 -3.96 -14.89 7.63
C PRO A 71 -4.21 -16.06 6.67
N GLY A 72 -3.12 -16.63 6.13
CA GLY A 72 -3.18 -17.78 5.22
C GLY A 72 -3.61 -17.44 3.79
N PHE A 73 -3.87 -16.18 3.48
CA PHE A 73 -4.16 -15.75 2.12
C PHE A 73 -2.93 -15.89 1.22
N THR A 74 -3.10 -16.55 0.08
CA THR A 74 -2.09 -16.66 -0.97
C THR A 74 -2.64 -16.04 -2.24
N PHE A 75 -1.97 -15.01 -2.75
CA PHE A 75 -2.38 -14.37 -3.99
C PHE A 75 -2.10 -15.25 -5.20
N GLN A 76 -3.14 -15.55 -5.98
CA GLN A 76 -3.06 -16.40 -7.18
C GLN A 76 -3.36 -15.64 -8.48
N GLY A 77 -3.38 -14.31 -8.43
CA GLY A 77 -3.81 -13.45 -9.54
C GLY A 77 -5.17 -12.82 -9.28
N PHE A 78 -5.45 -11.69 -9.94
CA PHE A 78 -6.72 -10.97 -9.75
C PHE A 78 -7.93 -11.72 -10.27
N ASP A 79 -7.78 -12.50 -11.33
CA ASP A 79 -8.85 -13.36 -11.87
C ASP A 79 -9.30 -14.45 -10.88
N HIS A 80 -8.45 -14.76 -9.88
CA HIS A 80 -8.71 -15.74 -8.83
C HIS A 80 -8.87 -15.09 -7.45
N LEU A 81 -8.91 -13.76 -7.39
CA LEU A 81 -9.13 -13.04 -6.15
C LEU A 81 -10.61 -13.07 -5.81
N HIS A 82 -11.02 -14.12 -5.12
CA HIS A 82 -12.34 -14.25 -4.54
C HIS A 82 -12.20 -14.22 -3.02
N LEU A 83 -12.51 -13.06 -2.45
CA LEU A 83 -12.54 -12.86 -1.01
C LEU A 83 -13.98 -12.93 -0.54
N GLU A 84 -14.20 -13.55 0.62
CA GLU A 84 -15.49 -13.47 1.31
C GLU A 84 -15.76 -12.02 1.75
N PRO A 85 -17.03 -11.60 1.93
CA PRO A 85 -17.37 -10.21 2.26
C PRO A 85 -16.61 -9.65 3.48
N GLU A 86 -16.38 -10.45 4.51
CA GLU A 86 -15.60 -10.05 5.68
C GLU A 86 -14.13 -9.83 5.34
N GLN A 87 -13.56 -10.66 4.47
CA GLN A 87 -12.17 -10.55 4.02
C GLN A 87 -11.97 -9.34 3.11
N GLU A 88 -12.93 -9.06 2.23
CA GLU A 88 -12.95 -7.83 1.41
C GLU A 88 -12.90 -6.60 2.32
N GLN A 89 -13.79 -6.54 3.31
CA GLN A 89 -13.85 -5.42 4.23
C GLN A 89 -12.57 -5.27 5.07
N GLN A 90 -11.98 -6.37 5.52
CA GLN A 90 -10.69 -6.37 6.23
C GLN A 90 -9.56 -5.84 5.35
N ALA A 91 -9.44 -6.34 4.12
CA ALA A 91 -8.40 -5.90 3.18
C ALA A 91 -8.56 -4.43 2.78
N VAL A 92 -9.79 -3.96 2.54
CA VAL A 92 -10.07 -2.54 2.23
C VAL A 92 -9.74 -1.64 3.42
N ASN A 93 -10.14 -2.02 4.64
CA ASN A 93 -9.81 -1.24 5.83
C ASN A 93 -8.29 -1.15 6.05
N HIS A 94 -7.60 -2.28 5.88
CA HIS A 94 -6.14 -2.33 5.99
C HIS A 94 -5.46 -1.47 4.92
N LEU A 95 -5.94 -1.51 3.67
CA LEU A 95 -5.47 -0.66 2.58
C LEU A 95 -5.53 0.83 2.95
N PHE A 96 -6.68 1.29 3.43
CA PHE A 96 -6.85 2.68 3.82
C PHE A 96 -5.98 3.06 5.02
N SER A 97 -5.86 2.19 6.03
CA SER A 97 -4.95 2.43 7.17
C SER A 97 -3.51 2.64 6.70
N LEU A 98 -2.99 1.72 5.88
CA LEU A 98 -1.62 1.78 5.39
C LEU A 98 -1.36 3.02 4.53
N ILE A 99 -2.30 3.41 3.67
CA ILE A 99 -2.13 4.61 2.85
C ILE A 99 -2.12 5.85 3.75
N LEU A 100 -3.03 5.95 4.73
CA LEU A 100 -3.07 7.10 5.63
C LEU A 100 -1.79 7.20 6.48
N GLU A 101 -1.33 6.10 7.06
CA GLU A 101 -0.04 6.03 7.78
C GLU A 101 1.14 6.42 6.88
N PHE A 102 1.13 5.98 5.62
CA PHE A 102 2.16 6.35 4.66
C PHE A 102 2.14 7.85 4.33
N LEU A 103 0.95 8.45 4.16
CA LEU A 103 0.83 9.88 3.87
C LEU A 103 1.40 10.73 5.00
N GLU A 104 1.24 10.32 6.26
CA GLU A 104 1.87 10.99 7.41
C GLU A 104 3.40 10.99 7.29
N VAL A 105 4.00 9.86 6.89
CA VAL A 105 5.45 9.76 6.68
C VAL A 105 5.92 10.52 5.45
N ARG A 106 5.14 10.50 4.37
CA ARG A 106 5.46 11.15 3.10
C ARG A 106 5.44 12.67 3.22
N ASP A 107 4.49 13.20 3.99
CA ASP A 107 4.26 14.64 4.12
C ASP A 107 5.17 15.28 5.19
N ASP A 108 5.87 14.48 6.01
CA ASP A 108 6.95 14.93 6.90
C ASP A 108 8.34 14.69 6.24
N PRO A 109 9.10 15.76 5.89
CA PRO A 109 10.41 15.63 5.26
C PRO A 109 11.44 14.82 6.06
N TRP A 110 11.40 14.91 7.39
CA TRP A 110 12.34 14.17 8.26
C TRP A 110 11.96 12.70 8.35
N ALA A 111 10.66 12.41 8.47
CA ALA A 111 10.16 11.05 8.45
C ALA A 111 10.44 10.38 7.09
N LEU A 112 10.20 11.08 5.98
CA LEU A 112 10.47 10.60 4.62
C LEU A 112 11.96 10.32 4.39
N THR A 113 12.84 11.23 4.82
CA THR A 113 14.30 11.04 4.73
C THR A 113 14.74 9.82 5.54
N SER A 114 14.21 9.68 6.75
CA SER A 114 14.51 8.56 7.65
C SER A 114 14.02 7.22 7.08
N MET A 115 12.84 7.22 6.45
CA MET A 115 12.28 6.06 5.75
C MET A 115 13.22 5.57 4.65
N TYR A 116 13.65 6.46 3.75
CA TYR A 116 14.57 6.08 2.68
C TYR A 116 15.96 5.65 3.19
N ALA A 117 16.47 6.29 4.24
CA ALA A 117 17.73 5.88 4.85
C ALA A 117 17.65 4.47 5.46
N ARG A 118 16.51 4.10 6.06
CA ARG A 118 16.27 2.75 6.60
C ARG A 118 16.05 1.75 5.47
N TYR A 119 15.31 2.10 4.43
CA TYR A 119 15.12 1.26 3.25
C TYR A 119 16.47 0.93 2.59
N HIS A 120 17.33 1.94 2.37
CA HIS A 120 18.67 1.73 1.84
C HIS A 120 19.47 0.75 2.69
N ARG A 121 19.46 0.89 4.02
CA ARG A 121 20.15 -0.03 4.94
C ARG A 121 19.66 -1.47 4.79
N ILE A 122 18.35 -1.71 4.80
CA ILE A 122 17.75 -3.04 4.62
C ILE A 122 18.20 -3.65 3.28
N ARG A 123 18.17 -2.85 2.22
CA ARG A 123 18.58 -3.29 0.88
C ARG A 123 20.07 -3.63 0.81
N THR A 124 20.94 -2.84 1.41
CA THR A 124 22.39 -3.09 1.38
C THR A 124 22.83 -4.19 2.33
N SER A 125 22.16 -4.41 3.46
CA SER A 125 22.51 -5.49 4.40
C SER A 125 22.34 -6.88 3.79
N LEU A 126 21.45 -7.03 2.80
CA LEU A 126 21.25 -8.28 2.07
C LEU A 126 22.27 -8.50 0.94
N HIS A 127 22.82 -7.42 0.36
CA HIS A 127 23.87 -7.48 -0.66
C HIS A 127 25.31 -7.47 -0.08
N GLY A 128 25.47 -7.23 1.22
CA GLY A 128 26.78 -7.21 1.90
C GLY A 128 27.38 -8.59 2.20
N GLY A 129 26.81 -9.67 1.67
CA GLY A 129 27.29 -11.05 1.82
C GLY A 129 28.01 -11.63 0.62
N ASP A 130 28.01 -10.97 -0.54
CA ASP A 130 28.79 -11.41 -1.70
C ASP A 130 29.03 -10.25 -2.69
N PRO A 131 30.25 -9.67 -2.75
CA PRO A 131 30.65 -8.88 -3.90
C PRO A 131 31.08 -9.85 -5.01
N SER A 132 30.42 -9.77 -6.17
CA SER A 132 31.02 -10.25 -7.42
C SER A 132 32.36 -9.55 -7.70
#